data_AF-A0A7R9JR61-F1
#
_entry.id   AF-A0A7R9JR61-F1
#
_cell.length_a   1.000
_cell.length_b   1.000
_cell.length_c   1.000
_cell.angle_alpha   90.00
_cell.angle_beta   90.00
_cell.angle_gamma   90.00
#
_symmetry.space_group_name_H-M   'P 1'
#
loop_
_entity.id
_entity.type
_entity.pdbx_description
1 polymer ?
#
loop_
_entity_poly.entity_id
_entity_poly.type
_entity_poly.pdbx_seq_one_letter_code
_entity_poly.pdbx_strand_id
1 'polypeptide(L)'
;MSKPGRIICSRVSFGMSVGNDYLITSEIQELSKRDDTYKPIVAPENVVSVFTFKYPLQYPPGGIIKEPTLDEDGDLIVQRLPETAQGIIAIDVNNGGILDLIRGNAKRNHKFIKAKFSVVGLDFFAKEWSKVLSAKLSKATVVLAADVIYDNDLTEAFVETLVKILNTPPAKTVYIALEKRYVFTVADLDTGAPCYEHFLRCLDQARSHSLASLWSVEQLAIDFPQYFNYDRVKELVLWKIHS
;
A
#
# COMPACT_ATOMS: atom_id res chain seq x y z
N MET A 1 31.30 -16.95 5.67
CA MET A 1 30.07 -16.49 6.34
C MET A 1 29.20 -15.83 5.30
N SER A 2 28.14 -16.52 4.84
CA SER A 2 27.22 -15.95 3.85
C SER A 2 26.38 -14.86 4.52
N LYS A 3 26.30 -13.69 3.87
CA LYS A 3 25.36 -12.65 4.29
C LYS A 3 23.94 -13.20 4.08
N PRO A 4 23.01 -13.04 5.03
CA PRO A 4 21.62 -13.42 4.80
C PRO A 4 21.06 -12.56 3.66
N GLY A 5 20.83 -13.17 2.50
CA GLY A 5 20.20 -12.53 1.36
C GLY A 5 18.77 -12.14 1.75
N ARG A 6 18.48 -10.84 1.76
CA ARG A 6 17.10 -10.36 1.85
C ARG A 6 16.51 -10.31 0.45
N ILE A 7 15.45 -11.08 0.29
CA ILE A 7 14.61 -11.18 -0.91
C ILE A 7 13.75 -9.92 -0.99
N ILE A 8 13.81 -9.21 -2.12
CA ILE A 8 13.15 -7.93 -2.33
C ILE A 8 12.39 -7.95 -3.65
N CYS A 9 11.07 -7.81 -3.60
CA CYS A 9 10.24 -7.59 -4.79
C CYS A 9 10.52 -6.18 -5.37
N SER A 10 11.04 -6.11 -6.59
CA SER A 10 11.77 -4.94 -7.09
C SER A 10 11.31 -4.40 -8.45
N ARG A 11 10.41 -5.11 -9.14
CA ARG A 11 9.94 -4.80 -10.49
C ARG A 11 8.47 -5.16 -10.68
N VAL A 12 7.79 -4.39 -11.53
CA VAL A 12 6.52 -4.68 -12.21
C VAL A 12 6.79 -4.42 -13.70
N SER A 13 6.61 -5.39 -14.61
CA SER A 13 6.76 -5.17 -16.06
C SER A 13 5.60 -5.74 -16.85
N PHE A 14 5.16 -5.01 -17.88
CA PHE A 14 4.03 -5.39 -18.72
C PHE A 14 4.51 -6.14 -19.98
N GLY A 15 3.98 -7.34 -20.23
CA GLY A 15 4.25 -8.17 -21.40
C GLY A 15 3.15 -8.12 -22.47
N MET A 16 3.33 -8.90 -23.54
CA MET A 16 2.38 -9.00 -24.66
C MET A 16 0.93 -9.15 -24.20
N SER A 17 0.02 -8.40 -24.82
CA SER A 17 -1.41 -8.55 -24.59
C SER A 17 -1.90 -9.87 -25.16
N VAL A 18 -2.63 -10.64 -24.35
CA VAL A 18 -3.44 -11.77 -24.83
C VAL A 18 -4.89 -11.36 -24.64
N GLY A 19 -5.50 -10.79 -25.68
CA GLY A 19 -6.81 -10.12 -25.57
C GLY A 19 -6.72 -8.76 -24.87
N ASN A 20 -7.62 -8.49 -23.92
CA ASN A 20 -7.66 -7.24 -23.12
C ASN A 20 -6.77 -7.28 -21.86
N ASP A 21 -6.00 -8.36 -21.70
CA ASP A 21 -5.23 -8.66 -20.50
C ASP A 21 -3.73 -8.47 -20.78
N TYR A 22 -3.05 -7.73 -19.92
CA TYR A 22 -1.61 -7.44 -19.97
C TYR A 22 -0.86 -8.28 -18.95
N LEU A 23 0.23 -8.94 -19.33
CA LEU A 23 1.00 -9.76 -18.39
C LEU A 23 1.84 -8.87 -17.47
N ILE A 24 1.77 -9.03 -16.16
CA ILE A 24 2.61 -8.31 -15.20
C ILE A 24 3.50 -9.29 -14.45
N THR A 25 4.80 -9.00 -14.39
CA THR A 25 5.76 -9.82 -13.64
C THR A 25 6.35 -9.07 -12.45
N SER A 26 6.50 -9.76 -11.32
CA SER A 26 7.28 -9.30 -10.17
C SER A 26 8.61 -10.05 -10.07
N GLU A 27 9.70 -9.35 -9.76
CA GLU A 27 11.04 -9.96 -9.68
C GLU A 27 11.73 -9.72 -8.35
N ILE A 28 12.48 -10.73 -7.89
CA ILE A 28 13.38 -10.65 -6.75
C ILE A 28 14.82 -10.52 -7.21
N GLN A 29 15.52 -9.51 -6.71
CA GLN A 29 16.92 -9.26 -7.02
C GLN A 29 17.75 -9.16 -5.74
N GLU A 30 18.99 -9.67 -5.80
CA GLU A 30 19.94 -9.54 -4.70
C GLU A 30 20.32 -8.08 -4.44
N LEU A 31 20.47 -7.72 -3.15
CA LEU A 31 20.83 -6.38 -2.66
C LEU A 31 22.07 -5.76 -3.34
N SER A 32 22.98 -6.58 -3.86
CA SER A 32 24.24 -6.17 -4.51
C SER A 32 24.06 -5.51 -5.88
N LYS A 33 22.91 -5.70 -6.55
CA LYS A 33 22.64 -5.14 -7.89
C LYS A 33 21.96 -3.75 -7.87
N ARG A 34 22.07 -3.00 -6.75
CA ARG A 34 21.36 -1.72 -6.52
C ARG A 34 21.89 -0.51 -7.29
N ASP A 35 23.15 -0.52 -7.73
CA ASP A 35 23.82 0.70 -8.24
C ASP A 35 23.51 1.04 -9.70
N ASP A 36 22.87 0.13 -10.44
CA ASP A 36 22.48 0.44 -11.81
C ASP A 36 21.26 1.36 -11.87
N THR A 37 21.41 2.49 -12.56
CA THR A 37 20.33 3.44 -12.86
C THR A 37 19.39 2.93 -13.94
N TYR A 38 19.76 1.88 -14.65
CA TYR A 38 18.99 1.28 -15.73
C TYR A 38 18.03 0.21 -15.21
N LYS A 39 16.84 0.14 -15.82
CA LYS A 39 15.89 -0.94 -15.58
C LYS A 39 16.52 -2.25 -16.09
N PRO A 40 16.80 -3.24 -15.23
CA PRO A 40 17.40 -4.50 -15.66
C PRO A 40 16.47 -5.25 -16.64
N ILE A 41 17.00 -6.12 -17.49
CA ILE A 41 16.19 -6.97 -18.40
C ILE A 41 15.45 -8.02 -17.56
N VAL A 42 14.20 -8.36 -17.93
CA VAL A 42 13.43 -9.41 -17.22
C VAL A 42 14.19 -10.72 -17.34
N ALA A 43 14.66 -11.23 -16.21
CA ALA A 43 15.33 -12.52 -16.16
C ALA A 43 14.30 -13.56 -15.68
N PRO A 44 13.88 -14.53 -16.52
CA PRO A 44 12.85 -15.50 -16.15
C PRO A 44 13.12 -16.22 -14.83
N GLU A 45 14.39 -16.43 -14.48
CA GLU A 45 14.85 -17.05 -13.24
C GLU A 45 14.57 -16.23 -11.98
N ASN A 46 14.31 -14.93 -12.12
CA ASN A 46 14.08 -14.00 -11.00
C ASN A 46 12.60 -13.63 -10.85
N VAL A 47 11.73 -14.09 -11.75
CA VAL A 47 10.30 -13.81 -11.72
C VAL A 47 9.65 -14.64 -10.62
N VAL A 48 8.98 -13.98 -9.68
CA VAL A 48 8.38 -14.63 -8.50
C VAL A 48 6.87 -14.67 -8.60
N SER A 49 6.27 -13.74 -9.34
CA SER A 49 4.84 -13.78 -9.61
C SER A 49 4.56 -13.24 -11.00
N VAL A 50 3.58 -13.86 -11.65
CA VAL A 50 3.05 -13.45 -12.93
C VAL A 50 1.55 -13.30 -12.77
N PHE A 51 1.01 -12.12 -13.06
CA PHE A 51 -0.42 -11.84 -12.96
C PHE A 51 -0.87 -11.03 -14.17
N THR A 52 -2.04 -11.35 -14.72
CA THR A 52 -2.60 -10.57 -15.83
C THR A 52 -3.27 -9.29 -15.32
N PHE A 53 -3.31 -8.24 -16.13
CA PHE A 53 -3.89 -6.96 -15.78
C PHE A 53 -4.90 -6.53 -16.82
N LYS A 54 -6.12 -6.23 -16.39
CA LYS A 54 -7.15 -5.65 -17.24
C LYS A 54 -7.07 -4.15 -17.16
N TYR A 55 -6.79 -3.48 -18.28
CA TYR A 55 -6.77 -2.03 -18.29
C TYR A 55 -8.18 -1.46 -18.04
N PRO A 56 -8.36 -0.58 -17.03
CA PRO A 56 -9.62 0.11 -16.84
C PRO A 56 -9.85 1.07 -18.00
N LEU A 57 -10.72 0.68 -18.94
CA LEU A 57 -11.31 1.62 -19.89
C LEU A 57 -12.27 2.52 -19.10
N GLN A 58 -11.74 3.55 -18.43
CA GLN A 58 -12.60 4.58 -17.86
C GLN A 58 -13.32 5.27 -19.01
N TYR A 59 -14.63 5.11 -19.09
CA TYR A 59 -15.49 5.83 -20.03
C TYR A 59 -15.73 7.24 -19.48
N PRO A 60 -15.19 8.32 -20.09
CA PRO A 60 -15.80 9.62 -19.91
C PRO A 60 -17.19 9.57 -20.59
N PRO A 61 -18.23 10.24 -20.08
CA PRO A 61 -19.47 10.41 -20.82
C PRO A 61 -19.13 11.14 -22.14
N GLY A 62 -19.15 10.42 -23.27
CA GLY A 62 -18.82 10.95 -24.60
C GLY A 62 -17.33 10.99 -24.98
N GLY A 63 -16.43 10.36 -24.23
CA GLY A 63 -15.00 10.32 -24.55
C GLY A 63 -14.60 9.20 -25.51
N ILE A 64 -13.66 9.50 -26.43
CA ILE A 64 -13.04 8.50 -27.31
C ILE A 64 -12.23 7.50 -26.47
N ILE A 65 -12.47 6.21 -26.68
CA ILE A 65 -11.68 5.12 -26.10
C ILE A 65 -10.24 5.26 -26.61
N LYS A 66 -9.29 5.55 -25.71
CA LYS A 66 -7.86 5.46 -26.02
C LYS A 66 -7.35 4.12 -25.51
N GLU A 67 -6.90 3.27 -26.42
CA GLU A 67 -6.13 2.09 -26.06
C GLU A 67 -4.86 2.50 -25.29
N PRO A 68 -4.41 1.69 -24.32
CA PRO A 68 -3.19 1.99 -23.57
C PRO A 68 -1.97 1.94 -24.47
N THR A 69 -1.12 2.95 -24.41
CA THR A 69 0.17 2.94 -25.11
C THR A 69 1.27 2.43 -24.17
N LEU A 70 2.31 1.80 -24.72
CA LEU A 70 3.50 1.41 -23.96
C LEU A 70 4.58 2.49 -24.08
N ASP A 71 5.40 2.67 -23.05
CA ASP A 71 6.62 3.47 -23.15
C ASP A 71 7.84 2.66 -23.64
N GLU A 72 8.99 3.31 -23.77
CA GLU A 72 10.24 2.72 -24.28
C GLU A 72 10.72 1.51 -23.44
N ASP A 73 10.27 1.38 -22.19
CA ASP A 73 10.63 0.27 -21.31
C ASP A 73 9.52 -0.79 -21.21
N GLY A 74 8.53 -0.74 -22.11
CA GLY A 74 7.41 -1.68 -22.19
C GLY A 74 6.36 -1.52 -21.09
N ASP A 75 6.31 -0.38 -20.40
CA ASP A 75 5.33 -0.16 -19.34
C ASP A 75 4.06 0.54 -19.86
N LEU A 76 2.92 0.25 -19.25
CA LEU A 76 1.65 0.87 -19.61
C LEU A 76 1.58 2.37 -19.24
N ILE A 77 1.29 3.20 -20.23
CA ILE A 77 0.93 4.60 -20.07
C ILE A 77 -0.58 4.70 -19.84
N VAL A 78 -0.97 4.94 -18.58
CA VAL A 78 -2.37 5.09 -18.18
C VAL A 78 -2.76 6.57 -18.17
N GLN A 79 -3.81 6.94 -18.91
CA GLN A 79 -4.39 8.29 -18.81
C GLN A 79 -5.21 8.39 -17.51
N ARG A 80 -4.73 9.20 -16.56
CA ARG A 80 -5.41 9.43 -15.27
C ARG A 80 -6.29 10.67 -15.34
N LEU A 81 -7.39 10.68 -14.57
CA LEU A 81 -8.16 11.90 -14.32
C LEU A 81 -7.21 12.99 -13.75
N PRO A 82 -7.47 14.28 -14.05
CA PRO A 82 -6.56 15.39 -13.71
C PRO A 82 -6.37 15.63 -12.19
N GLU A 83 -7.08 14.90 -11.32
CA GLU A 83 -6.80 14.88 -9.89
C GLU A 83 -5.46 14.18 -9.61
N THR A 84 -4.40 14.95 -9.76
CA THR A 84 -3.06 14.56 -9.36
C THR A 84 -2.91 14.86 -7.87
N ALA A 85 -2.63 13.82 -7.07
CA ALA A 85 -2.15 14.03 -5.71
C ALA A 85 -0.99 15.03 -5.74
N GLN A 86 -1.08 16.12 -4.98
CA GLN A 86 -0.03 17.16 -5.00
C GLN A 86 1.30 16.64 -4.43
N GLY A 87 1.25 15.60 -3.60
CA GLY A 87 2.42 14.90 -3.08
C GLY A 87 2.06 13.53 -2.52
N ILE A 88 3.04 12.64 -2.52
CA ILE A 88 2.98 11.29 -1.95
C ILE A 88 4.07 11.20 -0.87
N ILE A 89 3.69 10.68 0.28
CA ILE A 89 4.61 10.44 1.39
C ILE A 89 4.54 8.94 1.66
N ALA A 90 5.62 8.23 1.34
CA ALA A 90 5.76 6.83 1.71
C ALA A 90 6.41 6.76 3.10
N ILE A 91 5.82 5.92 3.95
CA ILE A 91 6.11 5.88 5.36
C ILE A 91 6.32 4.44 5.77
N ASP A 92 7.40 4.19 6.52
CA ASP A 92 7.71 2.88 7.10
C ASP A 92 8.64 3.08 8.33
N VAL A 93 8.88 2.02 9.10
CA VAL A 93 9.85 2.05 10.20
C VAL A 93 11.25 2.32 9.64
N ASN A 94 12.06 3.14 10.32
CA ASN A 94 13.45 3.34 9.89
C ASN A 94 14.37 2.21 10.36
N ASN A 95 14.13 0.99 9.88
CA ASN A 95 14.89 -0.19 10.25
C ASN A 95 15.30 -1.01 9.02
N GLY A 96 16.48 -1.62 9.05
CA GLY A 96 16.88 -2.64 8.07
C GLY A 96 16.98 -2.17 6.61
N GLY A 97 17.13 -0.86 6.37
CA GLY A 97 17.26 -0.28 5.01
C GLY A 97 15.97 -0.23 4.20
N ILE A 98 14.79 -0.36 4.84
CA ILE A 98 13.49 -0.33 4.17
C ILE A 98 13.21 1.04 3.52
N LEU A 99 13.59 2.15 4.16
CA LEU A 99 13.42 3.47 3.57
C LEU A 99 14.24 3.64 2.28
N ASP A 100 15.45 3.07 2.22
CA ASP A 100 16.27 3.09 1.00
C ASP A 100 15.68 2.19 -0.09
N LEU A 101 15.04 1.09 0.30
CA LEU A 101 14.31 0.26 -0.63
C LEU A 101 13.15 1.04 -1.28
N ILE A 102 12.35 1.74 -0.47
CA ILE A 102 11.23 2.56 -0.96
C ILE A 102 11.75 3.65 -1.91
N ARG A 103 12.85 4.32 -1.55
CA ARG A 103 13.50 5.31 -2.42
C ARG A 103 13.98 4.70 -3.74
N GLY A 104 14.60 3.52 -3.69
CA GLY A 104 15.04 2.78 -4.87
C GLY A 104 13.88 2.41 -5.79
N ASN A 105 12.78 1.90 -5.22
CA ASN A 105 11.56 1.58 -5.97
C ASN A 105 10.96 2.84 -6.62
N ALA A 106 10.92 3.96 -5.90
CA ALA A 106 10.45 5.23 -6.46
C ALA A 106 11.35 5.74 -7.60
N LYS A 107 12.68 5.62 -7.47
CA LYS A 107 13.63 6.01 -8.52
C LYS A 107 13.42 5.21 -9.80
N ARG A 108 13.22 3.89 -9.69
CA ARG A 108 12.93 3.02 -10.85
C ARG A 108 11.61 3.36 -11.53
N ASN A 109 10.62 3.83 -10.77
CA ASN A 109 9.29 4.17 -11.26
C ASN A 109 9.06 5.67 -11.47
N HIS A 110 10.13 6.50 -11.47
CA HIS A 110 10.02 7.96 -11.44
C HIS A 110 9.17 8.54 -12.58
N LYS A 111 9.24 7.92 -13.77
CA LYS A 111 8.44 8.31 -14.94
C LYS A 111 6.92 8.22 -14.72
N PHE A 112 6.45 7.34 -13.83
CA PHE A 112 5.03 7.22 -13.45
C PHE A 112 4.64 8.09 -12.28
N ILE A 113 5.62 8.55 -11.50
CA ILE A 113 5.41 9.40 -10.34
C ILE A 113 5.30 10.86 -10.82
N LYS A 114 4.08 11.29 -11.08
CA LYS A 114 3.80 12.68 -11.49
C LYS A 114 3.71 13.67 -10.32
N ALA A 115 3.68 13.16 -9.09
CA ALA A 115 3.54 13.94 -7.86
C ALA A 115 4.89 14.11 -7.14
N LYS A 116 4.99 15.08 -6.22
CA LYS A 116 6.15 15.18 -5.31
C LYS A 116 6.21 13.95 -4.41
N PHE A 117 7.21 13.10 -4.57
CA PHE A 117 7.38 11.90 -3.75
C PHE A 117 8.43 12.10 -2.66
N SER A 118 8.16 11.59 -1.46
CA SER A 118 9.10 11.65 -0.35
C SER A 118 8.95 10.43 0.55
N VAL A 119 10.06 10.05 1.19
CA VAL A 119 10.11 8.90 2.11
C VAL A 119 10.50 9.39 3.50
N VAL A 120 9.69 9.08 4.49
CA VAL A 120 9.88 9.52 5.89
C VAL A 120 9.67 8.33 6.81
N GLY A 121 10.49 8.22 7.85
CA GLY A 121 10.31 7.19 8.86
C GLY A 121 9.11 7.51 9.77
N LEU A 122 8.32 6.49 10.10
CA LEU A 122 7.33 6.50 11.18
C LEU A 122 7.52 5.25 12.01
N ASP A 123 7.66 5.47 13.30
CA ASP A 123 7.62 4.44 14.31
C ASP A 123 6.31 4.63 15.09
N PHE A 124 5.45 3.62 15.09
CA PHE A 124 4.17 3.69 15.80
C PHE A 124 4.35 3.82 17.32
N PHE A 125 5.47 3.33 17.86
CA PHE A 125 5.80 3.43 19.28
C PHE A 125 6.41 4.80 19.65
N ALA A 126 6.71 5.65 18.67
CA ALA A 126 7.26 6.97 18.94
C ALA A 126 6.19 7.87 19.56
N LYS A 127 6.48 8.41 20.75
CA LYS A 127 5.61 9.38 21.43
C LYS A 127 5.39 10.63 20.57
N GLU A 128 6.47 11.12 19.97
CA GLU A 128 6.50 12.34 19.16
C GLU A 128 6.99 12.06 17.74
N TRP A 129 6.42 12.78 16.77
CA TRP A 129 6.85 12.71 15.39
C TRP A 129 7.92 13.73 15.07
N SER A 130 8.76 13.41 14.08
CA SER A 130 9.70 14.40 13.55
C SER A 130 8.95 15.61 12.98
N LYS A 131 9.53 16.81 13.09
CA LYS A 131 8.96 18.04 12.52
C LYS A 131 8.65 17.89 11.03
N VAL A 132 9.47 17.12 10.31
CA VAL A 132 9.30 16.82 8.88
C VAL A 132 8.03 15.99 8.63
N LEU A 133 7.79 14.97 9.45
CA LEU A 133 6.61 14.13 9.34
C LEU A 133 5.34 14.93 9.69
N SER A 134 5.36 15.68 10.79
CA SER A 134 4.21 16.49 11.21
C SER A 134 3.83 17.54 10.17
N ALA A 135 4.81 18.22 9.56
CA ALA A 135 4.57 19.21 8.50
C ALA A 135 4.03 18.60 7.19
N LYS A 136 4.24 17.30 6.99
CA LYS A 136 3.72 16.55 5.84
C LYS A 136 2.31 16.05 6.11
N LEU A 137 2.08 15.49 7.31
CA LEU A 137 0.75 15.02 7.74
C LEU A 137 -0.26 16.17 7.86
N SER A 138 0.18 17.39 8.21
CA SER A 138 -0.68 18.58 8.23
C SER A 138 -1.18 19.03 6.86
N LYS A 139 -0.70 18.40 5.78
CA LYS A 139 -1.16 18.63 4.40
C LYS A 139 -1.81 17.39 3.78
N ALA A 140 -1.68 16.23 4.42
CA ALA A 140 -2.24 14.99 3.91
C ALA A 140 -3.76 14.96 4.15
N THR A 141 -4.50 14.53 3.14
CA THR A 141 -5.97 14.34 3.20
C THR A 141 -6.35 12.87 3.07
N VAL A 142 -5.47 12.02 2.54
CA VAL A 142 -5.69 10.59 2.38
C VAL A 142 -4.51 9.83 2.98
N VAL A 143 -4.79 8.77 3.73
CA VAL A 143 -3.81 7.85 4.28
C VAL A 143 -4.18 6.44 3.86
N LEU A 144 -3.18 5.68 3.40
CA LEU A 144 -3.34 4.29 3.01
C LEU A 144 -2.46 3.44 3.93
N ALA A 145 -3.05 2.44 4.56
CA ALA A 145 -2.36 1.41 5.33
C ALA A 145 -2.70 0.04 4.76
N ALA A 146 -1.69 -0.81 4.59
CA ALA A 146 -1.85 -2.16 4.06
C ALA A 146 -1.10 -3.14 4.95
N ASP A 147 -1.80 -4.19 5.40
CA ASP A 147 -1.26 -5.32 6.18
C ASP A 147 -0.44 -4.91 7.42
N VAL A 148 -0.91 -3.90 8.16
CA VAL A 148 -0.25 -3.38 9.37
C VAL A 148 -0.73 -4.04 10.68
N ILE A 149 -1.65 -5.00 10.61
CA ILE A 149 -2.30 -5.65 11.76
C ILE A 149 -1.90 -7.13 11.78
N TYR A 150 -0.93 -7.48 12.62
CA TYR A 150 -0.46 -8.86 12.77
C TYR A 150 0.14 -9.16 14.16
N ASP A 151 0.25 -8.14 15.02
CA ASP A 151 0.76 -8.23 16.38
C ASP A 151 -0.05 -7.26 17.26
N ASN A 152 -0.35 -7.65 18.50
CA ASN A 152 -1.25 -6.87 19.36
C ASN A 152 -0.62 -5.54 19.82
N ASP A 153 0.65 -5.56 20.22
CA ASP A 153 1.36 -4.35 20.68
C ASP A 153 1.50 -3.36 19.52
N LEU A 154 1.85 -3.88 18.34
CA LEU A 154 1.90 -3.07 17.11
C LEU A 154 0.52 -2.50 16.74
N THR A 155 -0.54 -3.28 16.91
CA THR A 155 -1.91 -2.87 16.61
C THR A 155 -2.34 -1.72 17.51
N GLU A 156 -2.04 -1.79 18.81
CA GLU A 156 -2.33 -0.73 19.77
C GLU A 156 -1.58 0.56 19.41
N ALA A 157 -0.27 0.46 19.16
CA ALA A 157 0.55 1.60 18.74
C ALA A 157 0.08 2.20 17.40
N PHE A 158 -0.38 1.36 16.47
CA PHE A 158 -0.97 1.80 15.21
C PHE A 158 -2.28 2.55 15.43
N VAL A 159 -3.17 2.06 16.30
CA VAL A 159 -4.44 2.74 16.61
C VAL A 159 -4.19 4.09 17.30
N GLU A 160 -3.22 4.18 18.21
CA GLU A 160 -2.82 5.48 18.78
C GLU A 160 -2.29 6.44 17.70
N THR A 161 -1.48 5.93 16.78
CA THR A 161 -0.98 6.70 15.64
C THR A 161 -2.12 7.17 14.74
N LEU A 162 -3.11 6.31 14.49
CA LEU A 162 -4.31 6.61 13.72
C LEU A 162 -5.12 7.75 14.37
N VAL A 163 -5.30 7.72 15.69
CA VAL A 163 -5.93 8.81 16.45
C VAL A 163 -5.19 10.13 16.24
N LYS A 164 -3.87 10.15 16.37
CA LYS A 164 -3.06 11.36 16.14
C LYS A 164 -3.21 11.87 14.70
N ILE A 165 -3.22 10.98 13.71
CA ILE A 165 -3.35 11.32 12.29
C ILE A 165 -4.71 11.96 12.01
N LEU A 166 -5.80 11.33 12.46
CA LEU A 166 -7.18 11.79 12.24
C LEU A 166 -7.48 13.10 12.98
N ASN A 167 -6.84 13.33 14.14
CA ASN A 167 -6.98 14.58 14.88
C ASN A 167 -6.08 15.71 14.36
N THR A 168 -5.21 15.46 13.37
CA THR A 168 -4.36 16.49 12.76
C THR A 168 -5.08 17.12 11.57
N PRO A 169 -5.42 18.42 11.58
CA PRO A 169 -6.01 19.09 10.43
C PRO A 169 -5.12 19.00 9.17
N PRO A 170 -5.68 19.06 7.94
CA PRO A 170 -7.12 19.04 7.62
C PRO A 170 -7.74 17.66 7.89
N ALA A 171 -9.07 17.57 7.81
CA ALA A 171 -9.79 16.30 7.87
C ALA A 171 -9.21 15.28 6.87
N LYS A 172 -9.12 14.03 7.29
CA LYS A 172 -8.46 12.95 6.55
C LYS A 172 -9.38 11.76 6.35
N THR A 173 -9.16 11.07 5.25
CA THR A 173 -9.73 9.75 4.98
C THR A 173 -8.62 8.71 5.02
N VAL A 174 -8.75 7.73 5.91
CA VAL A 174 -7.82 6.62 6.06
C VAL A 174 -8.46 5.37 5.47
N TYR A 175 -7.73 4.69 4.60
CA TYR A 175 -8.08 3.37 4.11
C TYR A 175 -7.13 2.33 4.69
N ILE A 176 -7.68 1.29 5.29
CA ILE A 176 -6.91 0.19 5.89
C ILE A 176 -7.30 -1.11 5.20
N ALA A 177 -6.37 -1.68 4.44
CA ALA A 177 -6.53 -2.98 3.82
C ALA A 177 -5.77 -4.03 4.64
N LEU A 178 -6.42 -5.15 4.96
CA LEU A 178 -5.79 -6.26 5.67
C LEU A 178 -6.43 -7.60 5.32
N GLU A 179 -5.67 -8.67 5.49
CA GLU A 179 -6.14 -10.05 5.36
C GLU A 179 -6.37 -10.64 6.76
N LYS A 180 -7.55 -11.21 6.99
CA LYS A 180 -7.82 -11.94 8.23
C LYS A 180 -7.00 -13.23 8.28
N ARG A 181 -6.04 -13.29 9.20
CA ARG A 181 -5.28 -14.51 9.49
C ARG A 181 -6.01 -15.32 10.55
N TYR A 182 -6.67 -16.38 10.10
CA TYR A 182 -7.35 -17.31 10.99
C TYR A 182 -6.36 -18.28 11.63
N VAL A 183 -6.46 -18.43 12.94
CA VAL A 183 -5.69 -19.41 13.71
C VAL A 183 -6.64 -20.17 14.63
N PHE A 184 -6.33 -21.45 14.85
CA PHE A 184 -7.01 -22.24 15.87
C PHE A 184 -6.40 -21.89 17.23
N THR A 185 -7.23 -21.44 18.17
CA THR A 185 -6.78 -21.13 19.53
C THR A 185 -7.16 -22.29 20.45
N VAL A 186 -6.18 -22.85 21.17
CA VAL A 186 -6.44 -23.93 22.13
C VAL A 186 -7.29 -23.43 23.30
N ALA A 187 -7.17 -22.15 23.64
CA ALA A 187 -7.93 -21.51 24.72
C ALA A 187 -9.43 -21.44 24.42
N ASP A 188 -9.80 -21.15 23.17
CA ASP A 188 -11.20 -21.01 22.76
C ASP A 188 -11.74 -22.29 22.11
N LEU A 189 -10.86 -23.26 21.83
CA LEU A 189 -11.16 -24.49 21.09
C LEU A 189 -11.85 -24.21 19.74
N ASP A 190 -11.52 -23.07 19.13
CA ASP A 190 -12.19 -22.54 17.94
C ASP A 190 -11.18 -21.85 17.00
N THR A 191 -11.63 -21.57 15.78
CA THR A 191 -10.88 -20.84 14.75
C THR A 191 -11.32 -19.38 14.72
N GLY A 192 -10.41 -18.48 15.09
CA GLY A 192 -10.67 -17.03 15.14
C GLY A 192 -9.63 -16.23 14.37
N ALA A 193 -9.87 -14.93 14.22
CA ALA A 193 -8.90 -14.00 13.63
C ALA A 193 -8.43 -13.02 14.73
N PRO A 194 -7.59 -13.46 15.68
CA PRO A 194 -7.38 -12.77 16.95
C PRO A 194 -6.81 -11.36 16.77
N CYS A 195 -5.85 -11.15 15.86
CA CYS A 195 -5.30 -9.82 15.59
C CYS A 195 -6.35 -8.88 14.98
N TYR A 196 -7.22 -9.40 14.12
CA TYR A 196 -8.31 -8.63 13.52
C TYR A 196 -9.35 -8.24 14.58
N GLU A 197 -9.77 -9.19 15.42
CA GLU A 197 -10.70 -8.96 16.51
C GLU A 197 -10.13 -7.98 17.55
N HIS A 198 -8.84 -8.09 17.85
CA HIS A 198 -8.14 -7.15 18.71
C HIS A 198 -8.13 -5.74 18.12
N PHE A 199 -7.83 -5.60 16.82
CA PHE A 199 -7.91 -4.32 16.12
C PHE A 199 -9.31 -3.69 16.22
N LEU A 200 -10.39 -4.48 16.03
CA LEU A 200 -11.75 -3.96 16.18
C LEU A 200 -12.02 -3.44 17.60
N ARG A 201 -11.55 -4.14 18.64
CA ARG A 201 -11.67 -3.68 20.04
C ARG A 201 -10.89 -2.39 20.28
N CYS A 202 -9.64 -2.31 19.83
CA CYS A 202 -8.83 -1.10 19.96
C CYS A 202 -9.46 0.09 19.22
N LEU A 203 -10.01 -0.13 18.03
CA LEU A 203 -10.68 0.91 17.26
C LEU A 203 -11.96 1.40 17.95
N ASP A 204 -12.77 0.48 18.50
CA ASP A 204 -13.98 0.84 19.24
C ASP A 204 -13.66 1.65 20.52
N GLN A 205 -12.64 1.22 21.26
CA GLN A 205 -12.12 1.96 22.42
C GLN A 205 -11.59 3.34 22.04
N ALA A 206 -10.87 3.46 20.92
CA ALA A 206 -10.37 4.75 20.46
C ALA A 206 -11.53 5.72 20.13
N ARG A 207 -12.63 5.22 19.59
CA ARG A 207 -13.83 6.02 19.28
C ARG A 207 -14.60 6.46 20.52
N SER A 208 -14.63 5.63 21.56
CA SER A 208 -15.39 5.93 22.78
C SER A 208 -14.75 7.01 23.65
N HIS A 209 -13.43 7.27 23.49
CA HIS A 209 -12.65 8.07 24.44
C HIS A 209 -12.19 9.47 23.98
N SER A 210 -12.61 10.03 22.84
CA SER A 210 -12.27 11.43 22.48
C SER A 210 -13.11 12.00 21.33
N LEU A 211 -12.71 13.15 20.77
CA LEU A 211 -13.16 13.73 19.49
C LEU A 211 -13.26 12.71 18.33
N ALA A 212 -12.65 11.53 18.48
CA ALA A 212 -12.84 10.34 17.66
C ALA A 212 -14.28 9.80 17.59
N SER A 213 -15.16 10.21 18.50
CA SER A 213 -16.60 9.89 18.42
C SER A 213 -17.27 10.47 17.17
N LEU A 214 -16.64 11.46 16.52
CA LEU A 214 -17.11 12.05 15.26
C LEU A 214 -16.69 11.25 14.02
N TRP A 215 -15.83 10.25 14.17
CA TRP A 215 -15.34 9.51 13.03
C TRP A 215 -16.43 8.66 12.40
N SER A 216 -16.53 8.76 11.07
CA SER A 216 -17.25 7.77 10.27
C SER A 216 -16.33 6.58 10.02
N VAL A 217 -16.77 5.39 10.42
CA VAL A 217 -16.03 4.13 10.27
C VAL A 217 -16.92 3.16 9.54
N GLU A 218 -16.50 2.74 8.35
CA GLU A 218 -17.24 1.80 7.51
C GLU A 218 -16.32 0.73 6.93
N GLN A 219 -16.81 -0.51 6.87
CA GLN A 219 -16.18 -1.55 6.08
C GLN A 219 -16.70 -1.44 4.65
N LEU A 220 -15.78 -1.25 3.69
CA LEU A 220 -16.12 -1.13 2.28
C LEU A 220 -16.26 -2.50 1.63
N ALA A 221 -17.19 -2.60 0.69
CA ALA A 221 -17.29 -3.75 -0.18
C ALA A 221 -16.02 -3.87 -1.06
N ILE A 222 -15.54 -5.10 -1.17
CA ILE A 222 -14.39 -5.45 -2.01
C ILE A 222 -14.85 -6.07 -3.33
N ASP A 223 -16.02 -5.69 -3.83
CA ASP A 223 -16.60 -6.14 -5.11
C ASP A 223 -16.20 -5.23 -6.29
N PHE A 224 -15.36 -4.23 -6.04
CA PHE A 224 -14.83 -3.34 -7.06
C PHE A 224 -14.08 -4.11 -8.17
N PRO A 225 -14.06 -3.58 -9.41
CA PRO A 225 -13.44 -4.26 -10.53
C PRO A 225 -12.00 -4.66 -10.25
N GLN A 226 -11.68 -5.90 -10.57
CA GLN A 226 -10.37 -6.46 -10.40
C GLN A 226 -9.54 -6.21 -11.65
N TYR A 227 -8.56 -5.32 -11.53
CA TYR A 227 -7.67 -4.97 -12.64
C TYR A 227 -6.41 -5.80 -12.68
N PHE A 228 -6.08 -6.55 -11.63
CA PHE A 228 -4.94 -7.47 -11.59
C PHE A 228 -5.44 -8.87 -11.29
N ASN A 229 -4.87 -9.90 -11.89
CA ASN A 229 -5.27 -11.28 -11.70
C ASN A 229 -4.57 -11.83 -10.45
N TYR A 230 -5.29 -11.76 -9.35
CA TYR A 230 -4.89 -12.28 -8.05
C TYR A 230 -6.09 -12.98 -7.43
N ASP A 231 -5.87 -13.88 -6.49
CA ASP A 231 -7.00 -14.45 -5.75
C ASP A 231 -7.47 -13.41 -4.73
N ARG A 232 -8.64 -12.81 -4.99
CA ARG A 232 -9.31 -11.98 -3.99
C ARG A 232 -9.94 -12.90 -2.96
N VAL A 233 -9.16 -13.20 -1.92
CA VAL A 233 -9.60 -14.07 -0.82
C VAL A 233 -10.73 -13.42 -0.02
N LYS A 234 -11.63 -14.24 0.53
CA LYS A 234 -12.78 -13.77 1.33
C LYS A 234 -12.35 -13.13 2.66
N GLU A 235 -11.11 -13.40 3.06
CA GLU A 235 -10.44 -12.88 4.25
C GLU A 235 -9.98 -11.43 4.08
N LEU A 236 -9.90 -10.92 2.84
CA LEU A 236 -9.55 -9.53 2.59
C LEU A 236 -10.66 -8.61 3.10
N VAL A 237 -10.28 -7.60 3.87
CA VAL A 237 -11.18 -6.54 4.30
C VAL A 237 -10.58 -5.17 4.02
N LEU A 238 -11.46 -4.22 3.72
CA LEU A 238 -11.12 -2.83 3.48
C LEU A 238 -11.95 -1.96 4.42
N TRP A 239 -11.27 -1.21 5.27
CA TRP A 239 -11.88 -0.23 6.16
C TRP A 239 -11.65 1.17 5.64
N LYS A 240 -12.65 2.03 5.78
CA LYS A 240 -12.56 3.47 5.56
C LYS A 240 -12.93 4.19 6.84
N ILE A 241 -12.06 5.09 7.25
CA ILE A 241 -12.23 5.92 8.44
C ILE A 241 -12.09 7.38 8.01
N HIS A 242 -13.04 8.22 8.39
CA HIS A 242 -13.04 9.63 8.07
C HIS A 242 -13.19 10.46 9.34
N SER A 243 -12.30 11.44 9.54
CA SER A 243 -12.31 12.39 10.67
C SER A 243 -13.22 13.59 10.44
#